data_AF-A0A1W9MDF6-F1
#
_entry.id   AF-A0A1W9MDF6-F1
#
_cell.length_a   1.000
_cell.length_b   1.000
_cell.length_c   1.000
_cell.angle_alpha   90.00
_cell.angle_beta   90.00
_cell.angle_gamma   90.00
#
_symmetry.space_group_name_H-M   'P 1'
#
loop_
_entity.id
_entity.type
_entity.pdbx_description
1 polymer ?
#
loop_
_entity_poly.entity_id
_entity_poly.type
_entity_poly.pdbx_seq_one_letter_code
_entity_poly.pdbx_strand_id
1 'polypeptide(L)'
;MKCGGDELAPRDLIKALTSETVCRNGLIDLFFKAVMRAEIRFISRYAPQRSHEERLTGNLVSEIDNSIYLIKDEFKDLSVKYYSEMKEIDFFYFDLSKGGKIEKDTGADLGFVLIVDLPDYPFTVKSFVLQAKKINNKVQIDSNQYKTLSNLNEENCGYLFYDMNFTTLSSPMVLRIKDYPLEDKCEESKKNKTKSFYLDLNDIYRGEPLSFFLISDFLNKKYGKQHNSLEGALDYFNKLCGDNPNEDSLQFNGRVGIVCLGKKINYNISHNESFRISI
;
A
#
# COMPACT_ATOMS: atom_id res chain seq x y z
N MET A 1 -1.26 -29.79 37.18
CA MET A 1 -0.44 -28.74 36.53
C MET A 1 -1.44 -27.79 35.87
N LYS A 2 -1.64 -26.60 36.43
CA LYS A 2 -2.65 -25.62 35.96
C LYS A 2 -2.04 -24.80 34.82
N CYS A 3 -2.55 -24.95 33.61
CA CYS A 3 -2.28 -24.01 32.51
C CYS A 3 -3.24 -22.83 32.65
N GLY A 4 -2.90 -21.88 33.53
CA GLY A 4 -3.48 -20.54 33.51
C GLY A 4 -2.62 -19.68 32.59
N GLY A 5 -2.99 -19.62 31.32
CA GLY A 5 -2.49 -18.59 30.42
C GLY A 5 -3.54 -17.50 30.38
N ASP A 6 -3.26 -16.37 31.02
CA ASP A 6 -4.03 -15.16 30.82
C ASP A 6 -3.98 -14.81 29.34
N GLU A 7 -5.01 -15.17 28.59
CA GLU A 7 -5.25 -14.58 27.28
C GLU A 7 -5.41 -13.09 27.50
N LEU A 8 -4.36 -12.32 27.19
CA LEU A 8 -4.42 -10.87 27.15
C LEU A 8 -5.65 -10.50 26.33
N ALA A 9 -6.58 -9.76 26.92
CA ALA A 9 -7.75 -9.29 26.20
C ALA A 9 -7.28 -8.61 24.90
N PRO A 10 -7.96 -8.76 23.76
CA PRO A 10 -7.49 -8.22 22.48
C PRO A 10 -7.08 -6.73 22.54
N ARG A 11 -7.69 -5.95 23.45
CA ARG A 11 -7.31 -4.57 23.75
C ARG A 11 -5.92 -4.44 24.38
N ASP A 12 -5.57 -5.33 25.30
CA ASP A 12 -4.27 -5.35 25.99
C ASP A 12 -3.17 -5.88 25.06
N LEU A 13 -3.49 -6.82 24.16
CA LEU A 13 -2.59 -7.24 23.09
C LEU A 13 -2.33 -6.11 22.08
N ILE A 14 -3.37 -5.41 21.64
CA ILE A 14 -3.21 -4.21 20.79
C ILE A 14 -2.38 -3.17 21.52
N LYS A 15 -2.68 -2.91 22.81
CA LYS A 15 -1.92 -1.94 23.61
C LYS A 15 -0.45 -2.33 23.73
N ALA A 16 -0.14 -3.60 23.97
CA ALA A 16 1.22 -4.13 24.03
C ALA A 16 1.97 -3.97 22.69
N LEU A 17 1.37 -4.42 21.58
CA LEU A 17 1.92 -4.28 20.23
C LEU A 17 2.11 -2.81 19.81
N THR A 18 1.29 -1.90 20.35
CA THR A 18 1.44 -0.45 20.13
C THR A 18 2.35 0.23 21.15
N SER A 19 2.81 -0.44 22.21
CA SER A 19 3.61 0.18 23.27
C SER A 19 5.12 0.03 23.08
N GLU A 20 5.55 -0.99 22.33
CA GLU A 20 6.95 -1.14 21.92
C GLU A 20 7.18 -0.38 20.61
N THR A 21 8.26 0.39 20.55
CA THR A 21 8.65 1.10 19.32
C THR A 21 9.25 0.11 18.34
N VAL A 22 8.56 -0.14 17.22
CA VAL A 22 9.06 -0.97 16.12
C VAL A 22 10.12 -0.19 15.34
N CYS A 23 9.96 1.13 15.27
CA CYS A 23 10.90 2.04 14.61
C CYS A 23 11.75 2.80 15.62
N ARG A 24 13.01 3.09 15.25
CA ARG A 24 13.88 3.97 16.05
C ARG A 24 13.35 5.40 16.16
N ASN A 25 12.60 5.83 15.14
CA ASN A 25 11.97 7.14 15.10
C ASN A 25 10.49 7.03 15.52
N GLY A 26 10.10 7.78 16.56
CA GLY A 26 8.74 7.72 17.12
C GLY A 26 7.64 8.25 16.21
N LEU A 27 7.94 9.15 15.27
CA LEU A 27 6.97 9.62 14.27
C LEU A 27 6.71 8.56 13.19
N ILE A 28 7.77 7.87 12.74
CA ILE A 28 7.63 6.73 11.83
C ILE A 28 6.87 5.59 12.51
N ASP A 29 7.14 5.34 13.79
CA ASP A 29 6.42 4.35 14.59
C ASP A 29 4.93 4.69 14.74
N LEU A 30 4.60 5.98 14.86
CA LEU A 30 3.21 6.43 14.91
C LEU A 30 2.50 6.21 13.56
N PHE A 31 3.17 6.52 12.45
CA PHE A 31 2.66 6.21 11.10
C PHE A 31 2.46 4.70 10.90
N PHE A 32 3.44 3.87 11.29
CA PHE A 32 3.31 2.40 11.27
C PHE A 32 2.06 1.92 12.00
N LYS A 33 1.85 2.40 13.24
CA LYS A 33 0.67 2.04 14.05
C LYS A 33 -0.63 2.51 13.42
N ALA A 34 -0.65 3.69 12.77
CA ALA A 34 -1.81 4.16 12.04
C ALA A 34 -2.17 3.23 10.87
N VAL A 35 -1.20 2.80 10.07
CA VAL A 35 -1.46 1.85 8.97
C VAL A 35 -1.90 0.50 9.53
N MET A 36 -1.24 -0.03 10.56
CA MET A 36 -1.64 -1.28 11.20
C MET A 36 -3.08 -1.22 11.74
N ARG A 37 -3.45 -0.09 12.36
CA ARG A 37 -4.84 0.16 12.81
C ARG A 37 -5.82 0.16 11.64
N ALA A 38 -5.44 0.74 10.51
CA ALA A 38 -6.25 0.74 9.30
C ALA A 38 -6.47 -0.69 8.76
N GLU A 39 -5.43 -1.51 8.72
CA GLU A 39 -5.51 -2.93 8.32
C GLU A 39 -6.48 -3.73 9.21
N ILE A 40 -6.36 -3.58 10.53
CA ILE A 40 -7.24 -4.26 11.51
C ILE A 40 -8.70 -3.83 11.30
N ARG A 41 -8.94 -2.52 11.11
CA ARG A 41 -10.29 -2.00 10.85
C ARG A 41 -10.82 -2.47 9.50
N PHE A 42 -9.95 -2.55 8.49
CA PHE A 42 -10.30 -3.07 7.18
C PHE A 42 -10.76 -4.53 7.23
N ILE A 43 -9.99 -5.38 7.89
CA ILE A 43 -10.29 -6.81 8.06
C ILE A 43 -11.58 -6.99 8.86
N SER A 44 -11.74 -6.28 9.97
CA SER A 44 -12.91 -6.46 10.84
C SER A 44 -14.21 -5.96 10.20
N ARG A 45 -14.16 -4.95 9.32
CA ARG A 45 -15.38 -4.28 8.80
C ARG A 45 -15.70 -4.60 7.35
N TYR A 46 -14.72 -4.64 6.46
CA TYR A 46 -14.96 -4.68 5.02
C TYR A 46 -14.62 -6.01 4.37
N ALA A 47 -13.57 -6.71 4.82
CA ALA A 47 -13.31 -8.07 4.35
C ALA A 47 -14.54 -9.01 4.47
N PRO A 48 -15.39 -8.95 5.53
CA PRO A 48 -16.51 -9.87 5.65
C PRO A 48 -17.61 -9.61 4.63
N GLN A 49 -17.63 -8.40 4.07
CA GLN A 49 -18.64 -7.98 3.09
C GLN A 49 -18.39 -8.58 1.70
N ARG A 50 -17.25 -9.24 1.47
CA ARG A 50 -16.93 -9.98 0.22
C ARG A 50 -17.11 -9.15 -1.07
N SER A 51 -16.83 -7.86 -0.99
CA SER A 51 -16.92 -6.93 -2.13
C SER A 51 -15.90 -7.25 -3.24
N HIS A 52 -16.00 -6.54 -4.37
CA HIS A 52 -14.97 -6.58 -5.43
C HIS A 52 -13.65 -5.98 -4.95
N GLU A 53 -12.52 -6.45 -5.52
CA GLU A 53 -11.15 -5.99 -5.22
C GLU A 53 -11.06 -4.47 -5.19
N GLU A 54 -11.56 -3.81 -6.23
CA GLU A 54 -11.57 -2.35 -6.37
C GLU A 54 -12.20 -1.66 -5.14
N ARG A 55 -13.41 -2.08 -4.76
CA ARG A 55 -14.14 -1.51 -3.62
C ARG A 55 -13.43 -1.81 -2.30
N LEU A 56 -12.84 -2.99 -2.15
CA LEU A 56 -12.05 -3.34 -0.97
C LEU A 56 -10.81 -2.45 -0.85
N THR A 57 -10.10 -2.23 -1.96
CA THR A 57 -8.96 -1.31 -2.02
C THR A 57 -9.38 0.12 -1.65
N GLY A 58 -10.52 0.61 -2.16
CA GLY A 58 -11.08 1.91 -1.77
C GLY A 58 -11.37 2.02 -0.26
N ASN A 59 -11.95 0.97 0.32
CA ASN A 59 -12.19 0.91 1.77
C ASN A 59 -10.88 0.89 2.57
N LEU A 60 -9.86 0.15 2.14
CA LEU A 60 -8.55 0.13 2.80
C LEU A 60 -7.92 1.52 2.78
N VAL A 61 -7.92 2.20 1.63
CA VAL A 61 -7.43 3.58 1.47
C VAL A 61 -8.16 4.53 2.42
N SER A 62 -9.49 4.40 2.54
CA SER A 62 -10.28 5.22 3.46
C SER A 62 -9.95 4.93 4.93
N GLU A 63 -9.66 3.68 5.31
CA GLU A 63 -9.25 3.37 6.69
C GLU A 63 -7.83 3.87 6.99
N ILE A 64 -6.94 3.91 6.00
CA ILE A 64 -5.61 4.53 6.12
C ILE A 64 -5.74 6.03 6.38
N ASP A 65 -6.51 6.74 5.55
CA ASP A 65 -6.80 8.17 5.71
C ASP A 65 -7.34 8.47 7.12
N ASN A 66 -8.41 7.76 7.51
CA ASN A 66 -9.01 7.90 8.83
C ASN A 66 -8.02 7.64 9.97
N SER A 67 -7.15 6.63 9.82
CA SER A 67 -6.19 6.29 10.88
C SER A 67 -5.06 7.32 10.98
N ILE A 68 -4.62 7.89 9.85
CA ILE A 68 -3.67 9.00 9.81
C ILE A 68 -4.29 10.25 10.43
N TYR A 69 -5.54 10.58 10.08
CA TYR A 69 -6.26 11.72 10.65
C TYR A 69 -6.29 11.68 12.18
N LEU A 70 -6.53 10.50 12.76
CA LEU A 70 -6.61 10.31 14.21
C LEU A 70 -5.29 10.52 14.95
N ILE A 71 -4.14 10.42 14.28
CA ILE A 71 -2.82 10.59 14.89
C ILE A 71 -2.20 11.97 14.62
N LYS A 72 -2.88 12.86 13.89
CA LYS A 72 -2.32 14.17 13.46
C LYS A 72 -1.81 15.02 14.62
N ASP A 73 -2.60 15.13 15.69
CA ASP A 73 -2.24 15.96 16.85
C ASP A 73 -1.08 15.32 17.64
N GLU A 74 -1.13 14.01 17.87
CA GLU A 74 -0.04 13.28 18.52
C GLU A 74 1.27 13.35 17.72
N PHE A 75 1.20 13.32 16.38
CA PHE A 75 2.35 13.48 15.51
C PHE A 75 2.99 14.87 15.67
N LYS A 76 2.17 15.94 15.76
CA LYS A 76 2.64 17.32 15.99
C LYS A 76 3.31 17.46 17.35
N ASP A 77 2.69 16.91 18.39
CA ASP A 77 3.23 16.98 19.76
C ASP A 77 4.58 16.24 19.86
N LEU A 78 4.68 15.05 19.26
CA LEU A 78 5.92 14.29 19.21
C LEU A 78 7.00 14.98 18.36
N SER A 79 6.64 15.66 17.27
CA SER A 79 7.63 16.34 16.43
C SER A 79 8.27 17.52 17.16
N VAL A 80 7.48 18.29 17.91
CA VAL A 80 7.99 19.39 18.74
C VAL A 80 8.91 18.84 19.82
N LYS A 81 8.55 17.71 20.43
CA LYS A 81 9.39 17.03 21.42
C LYS A 81 10.73 16.56 20.85
N TYR A 82 10.74 16.00 19.64
CA TYR A 82 11.95 15.42 19.05
C TYR A 82 12.84 16.45 18.35
N TYR A 83 12.25 17.46 17.70
CA TYR A 83 12.98 18.36 16.81
C TYR A 83 12.85 19.84 17.19
N SER A 84 12.07 20.18 18.21
CA SER A 84 11.69 21.58 18.51
C SER A 84 11.01 22.29 17.34
N GLU A 85 10.42 21.52 16.41
CA GLU A 85 9.74 22.00 15.22
C GLU A 85 8.40 21.27 15.06
N MET A 86 7.35 22.01 14.69
CA MET A 86 6.06 21.42 14.36
C MET A 86 6.12 20.83 12.95
N LYS A 87 6.00 19.51 12.86
CA LYS A 87 5.86 18.74 11.63
C LYS A 87 4.44 18.20 11.54
N GLU A 88 3.98 17.97 10.32
CA GLU A 88 2.65 17.42 10.08
C GLU A 88 2.73 16.04 9.44
N ILE A 89 1.71 15.21 9.69
CA ILE A 89 1.41 14.05 8.87
C ILE A 89 0.13 14.31 8.11
N ASP A 90 0.12 14.00 6.82
CA ASP A 90 -1.07 14.17 6.00
C ASP A 90 -1.26 13.05 5.00
N PHE A 91 -2.52 12.85 4.62
CA PHE A 91 -2.94 11.87 3.64
C PHE A 91 -3.83 12.53 2.60
N PHE A 92 -3.59 12.17 1.34
CA PHE A 92 -4.45 12.54 0.24
C PHE A 92 -4.58 11.35 -0.70
N TYR A 93 -5.71 11.19 -1.38
CA TYR A 93 -5.79 10.23 -2.47
C TYR A 93 -6.45 10.82 -3.71
N PHE A 94 -6.01 10.35 -4.87
CA PHE A 94 -6.58 10.71 -6.16
C PHE A 94 -7.03 9.45 -6.88
N ASP A 95 -8.23 9.47 -7.47
CA ASP A 95 -8.74 8.35 -8.27
C ASP A 95 -8.39 8.58 -9.74
N LEU A 96 -7.48 7.76 -10.28
CA LEU A 96 -7.11 7.75 -11.70
C LEU A 96 -7.91 6.70 -12.49
N SER A 97 -8.85 5.99 -11.86
CA SER A 97 -9.62 4.96 -12.54
C SER A 97 -10.51 5.56 -13.64
N LYS A 98 -10.29 5.12 -14.88
CA LYS A 98 -11.09 5.47 -16.06
C LYS A 98 -12.32 4.55 -16.25
N GLY A 99 -12.49 3.54 -15.38
CA GLY A 99 -13.56 2.54 -15.40
C GLY A 99 -13.57 1.59 -16.61
N GLY A 100 -14.39 0.53 -16.55
CA GLY A 100 -14.72 -0.32 -17.71
C GLY A 100 -13.70 -1.42 -18.05
N LYS A 101 -13.49 -1.69 -19.35
CA LYS A 101 -12.70 -2.83 -19.86
C LYS A 101 -11.19 -2.68 -19.57
N ILE A 102 -10.71 -1.44 -19.45
CA ILE A 102 -9.30 -1.07 -19.25
C ILE A 102 -8.76 -1.55 -17.90
N GLU A 103 -9.60 -1.63 -16.86
CA GLU A 103 -9.24 -2.07 -15.51
C GLU A 103 -8.87 -3.57 -15.46
N LYS A 104 -9.51 -4.39 -16.30
CA LYS A 104 -9.21 -5.83 -16.36
C LYS A 104 -7.84 -6.12 -16.98
N ASP A 105 -7.36 -5.23 -17.85
CA ASP A 105 -6.17 -5.44 -18.67
C ASP A 105 -4.91 -4.76 -18.09
N THR A 106 -5.08 -3.64 -17.37
CA THR A 106 -3.99 -2.83 -16.78
C THR A 106 -3.41 -3.40 -15.49
N GLY A 107 -4.16 -4.25 -14.77
CA GLY A 107 -3.65 -5.04 -13.66
C GLY A 107 -3.49 -4.32 -12.33
N ALA A 108 -3.07 -3.06 -12.25
CA ALA A 108 -2.80 -2.40 -10.97
C ALA A 108 -3.97 -1.56 -10.42
N ASP A 109 -4.31 -1.77 -9.14
CA ASP A 109 -5.48 -1.18 -8.46
C ASP A 109 -5.12 -0.02 -7.50
N LEU A 110 -3.90 -0.01 -6.97
CA LEU A 110 -3.43 0.95 -5.98
C LEU A 110 -2.01 1.43 -6.27
N GLY A 111 -1.83 2.74 -6.42
CA GLY A 111 -0.57 3.43 -6.33
C GLY A 111 -0.41 3.99 -4.93
N PHE A 112 0.80 3.94 -4.40
CA PHE A 112 1.11 4.52 -3.11
C PHE A 112 2.34 5.41 -3.23
N VAL A 113 2.27 6.64 -2.74
CA VAL A 113 3.37 7.60 -2.68
C VAL A 113 3.65 7.89 -1.21
N LEU A 114 4.90 7.70 -0.78
CA LEU A 114 5.37 8.10 0.53
C LEU A 114 6.39 9.23 0.38
N ILE A 115 6.12 10.32 1.07
CA ILE A 115 7.00 11.48 1.18
C ILE A 115 7.48 11.57 2.62
N VAL A 116 8.79 11.63 2.82
CA VAL A 116 9.41 11.82 4.13
C VAL A 116 10.27 13.06 4.10
N ASP A 117 9.93 14.01 4.96
CA ASP A 117 10.61 15.29 5.19
C ASP A 117 10.76 15.52 6.70
N LEU A 118 11.52 14.63 7.35
CA LEU A 118 11.83 14.68 8.77
C LEU A 118 13.32 15.06 8.96
N PRO A 119 13.69 15.82 10.00
CA PRO A 119 15.07 16.32 10.15
C PRO A 119 16.17 15.25 10.24
N ASP A 120 15.83 14.05 10.70
CA ASP A 120 16.74 12.90 10.85
C ASP A 120 16.62 11.87 9.71
N TYR A 121 15.84 12.17 8.66
CA TYR A 121 15.71 11.35 7.46
C TYR A 121 16.06 12.16 6.20
N PRO A 122 16.71 11.54 5.20
CA PRO A 122 16.85 12.17 3.90
C PRO A 122 15.48 12.47 3.29
N PHE A 123 15.33 13.66 2.70
CA PHE A 123 14.12 13.97 1.93
C PHE A 123 13.91 12.89 0.87
N THR A 124 12.76 12.22 0.95
CA THR A 124 12.48 11.04 0.14
C THR A 124 11.09 11.15 -0.45
N VAL A 125 10.97 10.93 -1.76
CA VAL A 125 9.68 10.71 -2.45
C VAL A 125 9.78 9.38 -3.16
N LYS A 126 9.00 8.39 -2.72
CA LYS A 126 8.95 7.07 -3.33
C LYS A 126 7.55 6.72 -3.74
N SER A 127 7.41 5.96 -4.83
CA SER A 127 6.14 5.34 -5.21
C SER A 127 6.23 3.83 -5.39
N PHE A 128 5.11 3.17 -5.13
CA PHE A 128 4.92 1.74 -5.34
C PHE A 128 3.55 1.47 -5.97
N VAL A 129 3.45 0.38 -6.74
CA VAL A 129 2.24 -0.03 -7.45
C VAL A 129 1.80 -1.41 -6.97
N LEU A 130 0.54 -1.54 -6.56
CA LEU A 130 -0.05 -2.76 -6.04
C LEU A 130 -1.23 -3.18 -6.91
N GLN A 131 -1.23 -4.45 -7.31
CA GLN A 131 -2.41 -5.13 -7.81
C GLN A 131 -3.10 -5.87 -6.66
N ALA A 132 -4.37 -5.56 -6.41
CA ALA A 132 -5.12 -6.21 -5.36
C ALA A 132 -5.69 -7.56 -5.83
N LYS A 133 -5.68 -8.56 -4.94
CA LYS A 133 -6.30 -9.88 -5.19
C LYS A 133 -6.99 -10.40 -3.94
N LYS A 134 -8.20 -10.92 -4.11
CA LYS A 134 -8.90 -11.65 -3.04
C LYS A 134 -8.38 -13.07 -2.91
N ILE A 135 -8.16 -13.50 -1.67
CA ILE A 135 -7.84 -14.87 -1.33
C ILE A 135 -9.12 -15.61 -1.00
N ASN A 136 -9.37 -16.71 -1.71
CA ASN A 136 -10.43 -17.67 -1.39
C ASN A 136 -9.85 -19.09 -1.47
N ASN A 137 -9.05 -19.45 -0.45
CA ASN A 137 -8.17 -20.63 -0.35
C ASN A 137 -6.97 -20.65 -1.33
N LYS A 138 -7.18 -20.23 -2.58
CA LYS A 138 -6.13 -20.02 -3.58
C LYS A 138 -6.43 -18.75 -4.38
N VAL A 139 -5.40 -18.19 -5.00
CA VAL A 139 -5.52 -17.02 -5.87
C VAL A 139 -5.05 -17.40 -7.26
N GLN A 140 -5.85 -17.06 -8.28
CA GLN A 140 -5.43 -17.17 -9.68
C GLN A 140 -4.86 -15.84 -10.14
N ILE A 141 -3.68 -15.87 -10.74
CA ILE A 141 -3.03 -14.69 -11.32
C ILE A 141 -2.88 -14.91 -12.82
N ASP A 142 -3.40 -13.96 -13.61
CA ASP A 142 -3.24 -13.96 -15.06
C ASP A 142 -1.79 -13.65 -15.43
N SER A 143 -1.22 -14.46 -16.33
CA SER A 143 0.19 -14.33 -16.70
C SER A 143 0.50 -13.06 -17.49
N ASN A 144 -0.47 -12.47 -18.19
CA ASN A 144 -0.30 -11.18 -18.83
C ASN A 144 -0.37 -10.05 -17.81
N GLN A 145 -1.30 -10.10 -16.83
CA GLN A 145 -1.32 -9.12 -15.73
C GLN A 145 0.01 -9.08 -14.97
N TYR A 146 0.56 -10.26 -14.63
CA TYR A 146 1.89 -10.35 -14.02
C TYR A 146 2.96 -9.70 -14.89
N LYS A 147 2.98 -10.01 -16.21
CA LYS A 147 3.97 -9.44 -17.14
C LYS A 147 3.86 -7.93 -17.26
N THR A 148 2.64 -7.41 -17.39
CA THR A 148 2.37 -5.97 -17.46
C THR A 148 2.91 -5.28 -16.21
N LEU A 149 2.63 -5.86 -15.03
CA LEU A 149 3.12 -5.33 -13.76
C LEU A 149 4.65 -5.45 -13.65
N SER A 150 5.25 -6.59 -14.02
CA SER A 150 6.71 -6.76 -13.98
C SER A 150 7.47 -5.83 -14.93
N ASN A 151 6.82 -5.37 -16.00
CA ASN A 151 7.42 -4.42 -16.94
C ASN A 151 7.47 -2.98 -16.40
N LEU A 152 6.76 -2.65 -15.31
CA LEU A 152 6.68 -1.31 -14.72
C LEU A 152 7.95 -0.82 -13.99
N ASN A 153 9.08 -1.50 -14.23
CA ASN A 153 10.30 -1.53 -13.41
C ASN A 153 10.17 -2.54 -12.26
N GLU A 154 11.28 -3.19 -11.92
CA GLU A 154 11.25 -4.50 -11.25
C GLU A 154 11.17 -4.40 -9.72
N GLU A 155 11.41 -3.22 -9.15
CA GLU A 155 11.50 -2.98 -7.69
C GLU A 155 10.38 -2.09 -7.14
N ASN A 156 9.39 -1.73 -7.96
CA ASN A 156 8.34 -0.76 -7.59
C ASN A 156 6.92 -1.32 -7.67
N CYS A 157 6.75 -2.63 -7.86
CA CYS A 157 5.45 -3.23 -8.00
C CYS A 157 5.29 -4.57 -7.29
N GLY A 158 4.04 -4.91 -6.99
CA GLY A 158 3.69 -6.14 -6.28
C GLY A 158 2.19 -6.40 -6.21
N TYR A 159 1.84 -7.44 -5.46
CA TYR A 159 0.46 -7.83 -5.20
C TYR A 159 0.08 -7.56 -3.76
N LEU A 160 -1.14 -7.09 -3.56
CA LEU A 160 -1.78 -6.90 -2.26
C LEU A 160 -2.92 -7.90 -2.10
N PHE A 161 -2.80 -8.81 -1.15
CA PHE A 161 -3.75 -9.90 -0.96
C PHE A 161 -4.67 -9.68 0.24
N TYR A 162 -5.96 -9.94 0.04
CA TYR A 162 -6.98 -9.83 1.08
C TYR A 162 -7.53 -11.22 1.46
N ASP A 163 -7.32 -11.67 2.71
CA ASP A 163 -7.96 -12.89 3.21
C ASP A 163 -9.46 -12.67 3.41
N MET A 164 -10.27 -13.24 2.52
CA MET A 164 -11.73 -13.10 2.54
C MET A 164 -12.45 -14.17 3.36
N ASN A 165 -11.72 -15.20 3.78
CA ASN A 165 -12.26 -16.34 4.51
C ASN A 165 -11.95 -16.28 6.01
N PHE A 166 -11.20 -15.27 6.46
CA PHE A 166 -10.75 -15.15 7.85
C PHE A 166 -10.01 -16.39 8.34
N THR A 167 -9.45 -17.16 7.41
CA THR A 167 -8.77 -18.41 7.71
C THR A 167 -7.55 -18.16 8.59
N THR A 168 -6.92 -16.99 8.47
CA THR A 168 -5.77 -16.63 9.29
C THR A 168 -5.89 -15.29 10.00
N LEU A 169 -6.94 -14.52 9.72
CA LEU A 169 -7.09 -13.12 10.19
C LEU A 169 -5.89 -12.23 9.79
N SER A 170 -5.13 -12.61 8.75
CA SER A 170 -3.92 -11.90 8.35
C SER A 170 -4.23 -10.49 7.82
N SER A 171 -3.43 -9.51 8.23
CA SER A 171 -3.30 -8.19 7.57
C SER A 171 -3.27 -8.33 6.05
N PRO A 172 -3.69 -7.32 5.27
CA PRO A 172 -3.41 -7.27 3.84
C PRO A 172 -1.94 -7.58 3.56
N MET A 173 -1.68 -8.65 2.83
CA MET A 173 -0.32 -9.17 2.61
C MET A 173 0.24 -8.64 1.31
N VAL A 174 1.47 -8.13 1.34
CA VAL A 174 2.21 -7.66 0.17
C VAL A 174 3.22 -8.72 -0.25
N LEU A 175 3.19 -9.12 -1.52
CA LEU A 175 4.28 -9.83 -2.18
C LEU A 175 4.84 -8.95 -3.30
N ARG A 176 6.15 -8.75 -3.32
CA ARG A 176 6.81 -8.01 -4.40
C ARG A 176 6.83 -8.84 -5.67
N ILE A 177 6.79 -8.20 -6.83
CA ILE A 177 6.62 -8.89 -8.11
C ILE A 177 7.71 -9.94 -8.38
N LYS A 178 8.94 -9.68 -7.93
CA LYS A 178 10.13 -10.52 -8.11
C LYS A 178 10.36 -11.52 -6.99
N ASP A 179 9.57 -11.48 -5.93
CA ASP A 179 9.77 -12.42 -4.85
C ASP A 179 9.27 -13.80 -5.27
N TYR A 180 10.00 -14.83 -4.84
CA TYR A 180 9.42 -16.15 -4.74
C TYR A 180 8.15 -16.07 -3.88
N PRO A 181 7.00 -16.61 -4.34
CA PRO A 181 6.85 -17.60 -5.43
C PRO A 181 6.35 -17.06 -6.77
N LEU A 182 6.15 -15.75 -6.92
CA LEU A 182 5.46 -15.16 -8.08
C LEU A 182 6.21 -15.42 -9.40
N GLU A 183 7.52 -15.18 -9.43
CA GLU A 183 8.36 -15.37 -10.61
C GLU A 183 8.38 -16.83 -11.06
N ASP A 184 8.70 -17.75 -10.15
CA ASP A 184 8.77 -19.19 -10.40
C ASP A 184 7.45 -19.75 -10.96
N LYS A 185 6.33 -19.40 -10.33
CA LYS A 185 5.00 -19.87 -10.75
C LYS A 185 4.61 -19.30 -12.12
N CYS A 186 5.03 -18.06 -12.42
CA CYS A 186 4.84 -17.48 -13.74
C CYS A 186 5.70 -18.20 -14.80
N GLU A 187 6.96 -18.52 -14.50
CA GLU A 187 7.82 -19.30 -15.39
C GLU A 187 7.29 -20.71 -15.65
N GLU A 188 6.80 -21.39 -14.62
CA GLU A 188 6.15 -22.69 -14.74
C GLU A 188 4.92 -22.62 -15.65
N SER A 189 4.07 -21.60 -15.46
CA SER A 189 2.93 -21.34 -16.34
C SER A 189 3.33 -21.13 -17.80
N LYS A 190 4.42 -20.39 -18.05
CA LYS A 190 4.98 -20.20 -19.40
C LYS A 190 5.42 -21.55 -20.00
N LYS A 191 6.14 -22.39 -19.25
CA LYS A 191 6.58 -23.72 -19.69
C LYS A 191 5.39 -24.63 -20.02
N ASN A 192 4.35 -24.58 -19.20
CA ASN A 192 3.13 -25.36 -19.35
C ASN A 192 2.11 -24.75 -20.33
N LYS A 193 2.43 -23.59 -20.94
CA LYS A 193 1.56 -22.85 -21.87
C LYS A 193 0.18 -22.51 -21.29
N THR A 194 0.10 -22.30 -19.97
CA THR A 194 -1.12 -21.85 -19.31
C THR A 194 -1.25 -20.32 -19.35
N LYS A 195 -2.49 -19.82 -19.34
CA LYS A 195 -2.77 -18.37 -19.34
C LYS A 195 -2.63 -17.72 -17.95
N SER A 196 -2.56 -18.55 -16.91
CA SER A 196 -2.57 -18.13 -15.51
C SER A 196 -1.87 -19.15 -14.63
N PHE A 197 -1.41 -18.71 -13.46
CA PHE A 197 -0.90 -19.58 -12.40
C PHE A 197 -1.69 -19.38 -11.10
N TYR A 198 -1.44 -20.25 -10.13
CA TYR A 198 -2.09 -20.19 -8.82
C TYR A 198 -1.06 -20.02 -7.71
N LEU A 199 -1.44 -19.22 -6.72
CA LEU A 199 -0.79 -19.14 -5.41
C LEU A 199 -1.71 -19.73 -4.35
N ASP A 200 -1.15 -20.53 -3.45
CA ASP A 200 -1.84 -20.97 -2.24
C ASP A 200 -1.59 -20.04 -1.04
N LEU A 201 -2.15 -20.37 0.12
CA LEU A 201 -1.95 -19.57 1.33
C LEU A 201 -0.49 -19.54 1.80
N ASN A 202 0.25 -20.65 1.68
CA ASN A 202 1.64 -20.71 2.11
C ASN A 202 2.53 -19.85 1.20
N ASP A 203 2.21 -19.83 -0.10
CA ASP A 203 2.82 -18.93 -1.07
C ASP A 203 2.61 -17.46 -0.67
N ILE A 204 1.38 -17.09 -0.29
CA ILE A 204 1.00 -15.71 0.06
C ILE A 204 1.61 -15.26 1.40
N TYR A 205 1.66 -16.14 2.42
CA TYR A 205 2.23 -15.81 3.73
C TYR A 205 3.75 -15.69 3.78
N ARG A 206 4.42 -15.85 2.64
CA ARG A 206 5.82 -15.43 2.48
C ARG A 206 5.95 -13.91 2.32
N GLY A 207 4.86 -13.23 2.00
CA GLY A 207 4.79 -11.77 1.98
C GLY A 207 4.81 -11.17 3.37
N GLU A 208 4.61 -9.86 3.42
CA GLU A 208 4.59 -9.09 4.67
C GLU A 208 3.32 -8.25 4.76
N PRO A 209 2.79 -7.97 5.97
CA PRO A 209 1.71 -7.01 6.15
C PRO A 209 2.02 -5.67 5.49
N LEU A 210 1.04 -5.01 4.87
CA LEU A 210 1.20 -3.71 4.22
C LEU A 210 1.83 -2.67 5.18
N SER A 211 1.38 -2.63 6.43
CA SER A 211 1.98 -1.75 7.45
C SER A 211 3.48 -1.99 7.62
N PHE A 212 3.91 -3.25 7.68
CA PHE A 212 5.31 -3.60 7.80
C PHE A 212 6.05 -3.24 6.51
N PHE A 213 5.57 -3.70 5.34
CA PHE A 213 6.13 -3.38 4.02
C PHE A 213 6.43 -1.90 3.82
N LEU A 214 5.48 -1.01 4.16
CA LEU A 214 5.65 0.44 3.99
C LEU A 214 6.82 1.01 4.82
N ILE A 215 7.19 0.36 5.91
CA ILE A 215 8.21 0.82 6.85
C ILE A 215 9.52 0.05 6.68
N SER A 216 9.49 -1.28 6.71
CA SER A 216 10.66 -2.15 6.57
C SER A 216 11.27 -2.01 5.18
N ASP A 217 10.43 -2.10 4.16
CA ASP A 217 10.90 -2.41 2.81
C ASP A 217 10.80 -1.20 1.90
N PHE A 218 9.76 -0.38 2.06
CA PHE A 218 9.59 0.83 1.26
C PHE A 218 10.37 2.02 1.83
N LEU A 219 10.32 2.25 3.15
CA LEU A 219 11.08 3.33 3.79
C LEU A 219 12.56 2.96 3.97
N ASN A 220 12.87 1.81 4.57
CA ASN A 220 14.23 1.47 5.00
C ASN A 220 15.07 0.67 3.97
N LYS A 221 14.46 0.06 2.93
CA LYS A 221 15.20 -0.60 1.82
C LYS A 221 15.09 0.22 0.52
N LYS A 222 15.84 -0.18 -0.50
CA LYS A 222 15.84 0.46 -1.84
C LYS A 222 14.63 0.08 -2.71
N TYR A 223 13.56 -0.49 -2.15
CA TYR A 223 12.33 -0.76 -2.91
C TYR A 223 11.54 0.52 -3.15
N GLY A 224 10.75 0.50 -4.22
CA GLY A 224 10.00 1.66 -4.71
C GLY A 224 10.76 2.48 -5.75
N LYS A 225 9.99 3.13 -6.63
CA LYS A 225 10.56 4.10 -7.57
C LYS A 225 10.83 5.39 -6.83
N GLN A 226 12.10 5.81 -6.76
CA GLN A 226 12.48 7.11 -6.24
C GLN A 226 12.12 8.22 -7.23
N HIS A 227 11.63 9.33 -6.70
CA HIS A 227 11.33 10.56 -7.44
C HIS A 227 12.07 11.73 -6.82
N ASN A 228 12.24 12.80 -7.61
CA ASN A 228 12.86 14.04 -7.16
C ASN A 228 11.84 14.96 -6.45
N SER A 229 10.55 14.82 -6.74
CA SER A 229 9.48 15.62 -6.17
C SER A 229 8.13 14.89 -6.21
N LEU A 230 7.12 15.44 -5.55
CA LEU A 230 5.74 14.95 -5.63
C LEU A 230 5.20 15.05 -7.07
N GLU A 231 5.45 16.16 -7.76
CA GLU A 231 5.03 16.35 -9.16
C GLU A 231 5.62 15.26 -10.05
N GLY A 232 6.90 14.92 -9.87
CA GLY A 232 7.54 13.83 -10.59
C GLY A 232 6.89 12.46 -10.33
N ALA A 233 6.41 12.23 -9.10
CA ALA A 233 5.67 11.01 -8.77
C ALA A 233 4.28 10.98 -9.40
N LEU A 234 3.57 12.10 -9.43
CA LEU A 234 2.25 12.22 -10.08
C LEU A 234 2.38 12.08 -11.60
N ASP A 235 3.37 12.72 -12.22
CA ASP A 235 3.67 12.59 -13.65
C ASP A 235 3.98 11.14 -14.01
N TYR A 236 4.66 10.41 -13.13
CA TYR A 236 4.89 8.98 -13.31
C TYR A 236 3.56 8.22 -13.38
N PHE A 237 2.65 8.38 -12.42
CA PHE A 237 1.35 7.71 -12.44
C PHE A 237 0.47 8.13 -13.62
N ASN A 238 0.45 9.43 -13.98
CA ASN A 238 -0.28 9.91 -15.14
C ASN A 238 0.22 9.25 -16.44
N LYS A 239 1.54 9.09 -16.60
CA LYS A 239 2.12 8.34 -17.73
C LYS A 239 1.68 6.89 -17.75
N LEU A 240 1.60 6.22 -16.59
CA LEU A 240 1.11 4.84 -16.51
C LEU A 240 -0.37 4.70 -16.87
N CYS A 241 -1.16 5.76 -16.66
CA CYS A 241 -2.59 5.82 -17.01
C CYS A 241 -2.87 6.16 -18.48
N GLY A 242 -1.84 6.39 -19.29
CA GLY A 242 -1.92 6.59 -20.74
C GLY A 242 -2.83 7.74 -21.17
N ASP A 243 -2.24 8.88 -21.52
CA ASP A 243 -2.92 9.94 -22.28
C ASP A 243 -2.80 9.74 -23.80
N ASN A 244 -2.08 8.71 -24.26
CA ASN A 244 -1.83 8.46 -25.68
C ASN A 244 -2.45 7.11 -26.12
N PRO A 245 -3.57 7.11 -26.86
CA PRO A 245 -4.29 5.89 -27.24
C PRO A 245 -3.55 4.98 -28.24
N ASN A 246 -2.37 5.38 -28.70
CA ASN A 246 -1.51 4.61 -29.62
C ASN A 246 -0.38 3.86 -28.91
N GLU A 247 -0.24 4.00 -27.59
CA GLU A 247 0.71 3.18 -26.84
C GLU A 247 -0.03 2.01 -26.18
N ASP A 248 0.51 0.80 -26.35
CA ASP A 248 0.14 -0.41 -25.60
C ASP A 248 0.48 -0.31 -24.09
N SER A 249 0.59 0.91 -23.53
CA SER A 249 1.23 1.25 -22.25
C SER A 249 0.25 1.58 -21.12
N LEU A 250 -1.06 1.35 -21.29
CA LEU A 250 -2.01 1.40 -20.17
C LEU A 250 -1.63 0.30 -19.16
N GLN A 251 -0.88 0.70 -18.13
CA GLN A 251 -0.28 -0.21 -17.14
C GLN A 251 -0.77 0.07 -15.70
N PHE A 252 -1.47 1.18 -15.48
CA PHE A 252 -2.07 1.53 -14.19
C PHE A 252 -3.45 2.16 -14.39
N ASN A 253 -4.46 1.67 -13.67
CA ASN A 253 -5.81 2.22 -13.71
C ASN A 253 -6.45 2.11 -12.32
N GLY A 254 -5.89 2.83 -11.36
CA GLY A 254 -6.25 2.67 -9.95
C GLY A 254 -6.23 3.97 -9.17
N ARG A 255 -6.28 3.83 -7.84
CA ARG A 255 -6.24 4.95 -6.91
C ARG A 255 -4.81 5.21 -6.48
N VAL A 256 -4.40 6.47 -6.35
CA VAL A 256 -3.09 6.84 -5.82
C VAL A 256 -3.27 7.43 -4.43
N GLY A 257 -2.85 6.70 -3.40
CA GLY A 257 -2.73 7.22 -2.04
C GLY A 257 -1.39 7.91 -1.83
N ILE A 258 -1.38 9.06 -1.17
CA ILE A 258 -0.22 9.90 -0.92
C ILE A 258 -0.15 10.16 0.58
N VAL A 259 0.94 9.73 1.20
CA VAL A 259 1.27 10.06 2.59
C VAL A 259 2.44 11.03 2.59
N CYS A 260 2.30 12.13 3.34
CA CYS A 260 3.42 13.01 3.65
C CYS A 260 3.71 12.98 5.15
N LEU A 261 4.95 12.64 5.51
CA LEU A 261 5.50 12.73 6.85
C LEU A 261 6.42 13.94 6.90
N GLY A 262 6.09 14.97 7.67
CA GLY A 262 6.88 16.18 7.80
C GLY A 262 6.16 17.45 7.38
N LYS A 263 5.29 17.36 6.37
CA LYS A 263 4.59 18.50 5.76
C LYS A 263 3.11 18.19 5.54
N LYS A 264 2.33 19.27 5.49
CA LYS A 264 0.93 19.23 5.09
C LYS A 264 0.82 19.15 3.58
N ILE A 265 -0.11 18.35 3.06
CA ILE A 265 -0.38 18.31 1.63
C ILE A 265 -1.34 19.46 1.31
N ASN A 266 -0.92 20.36 0.44
CA ASN A 266 -1.74 21.44 -0.08
C ASN A 266 -2.27 21.04 -1.46
N TYR A 267 -3.58 21.15 -1.66
CA TYR A 267 -4.17 20.93 -2.98
C TYR A 267 -5.11 22.07 -3.31
N ASN A 268 -5.06 22.53 -4.56
CA ASN A 268 -5.92 23.59 -5.05
C ASN A 268 -6.81 23.04 -6.17
N ILE A 269 -8.12 23.05 -5.93
CA ILE A 269 -9.14 22.66 -6.92
C ILE A 269 -9.69 23.96 -7.51
N SER A 270 -9.01 24.50 -8.52
CA SER A 270 -9.58 25.60 -9.32
C SER A 270 -10.52 24.99 -10.36
N HIS A 271 -11.77 25.46 -10.41
CA HIS A 271 -12.85 24.89 -11.25
C HIS A 271 -12.59 24.85 -12.77
N ASN A 272 -11.46 25.39 -13.26
CA ASN A 272 -11.10 25.42 -14.68
C ASN A 272 -9.60 25.19 -14.96
N GLU A 273 -8.77 24.83 -13.97
CA GLU A 273 -7.36 24.46 -14.21
C GLU A 273 -7.07 23.05 -13.68
N SER A 274 -5.97 22.45 -14.16
CA SER A 274 -5.49 21.15 -13.71
C SER A 274 -5.37 21.08 -12.18
N PHE A 275 -5.74 19.94 -11.60
CA PHE A 275 -5.59 19.68 -10.17
C PHE A 275 -4.11 19.81 -9.76
N ARG A 276 -3.79 20.80 -8.91
CA ARG A 276 -2.41 21.04 -8.43
C ARG A 276 -2.27 20.57 -6.99
N ILE A 277 -1.31 19.68 -6.74
CA ILE A 277 -0.90 19.23 -5.41
C ILE A 277 0.51 19.73 -5.15
N SER A 278 0.74 20.32 -3.98
CA SER A 278 2.05 20.72 -3.48
C SER A 278 2.23 20.30 -2.01
N ILE A 279 3.47 20.26 -1.54
CA ILE A 279 3.83 19.95 -0.15
C ILE A 279 4.57 21.13 0.48
#